data_AF-A0A2E4WMN5-F1
#
_entry.id   AF-A0A2E4WMN5-F1
#
_cell.length_a   1.000
_cell.length_b   1.000
_cell.length_c   1.000
_cell.angle_alpha   90.00
_cell.angle_beta   90.00
_cell.angle_gamma   90.00
#
_symmetry.space_group_name_H-M   'P 1'
#
loop_
_entity.id
_entity.type
_entity.pdbx_description
1 polymer ?
#
loop_
_entity_poly.entity_id
_entity_poly.type
_entity_poly.pdbx_seq_one_letter_code
_entity_poly.pdbx_strand_id
1 'polypeptide(L)'
;MKISQILDKVDDSQLYVPAFQRQYVWKRDHVKALFNSLIKEYPTGTILTWDTNKPPELKGENKYDKRQGAVKLILDGQQRITSLYMII
;
A
#
# COMPACT_ATOMS: atom_id res chain seq x y z
N MET A 1 3.82 11.90 4.39
CA MET A 1 4.75 10.75 4.47
C MET A 1 5.51 10.64 3.18
N LYS A 2 6.80 10.33 3.25
CA LYS A 2 7.60 9.97 2.06
C LYS A 2 7.19 8.57 1.59
N ILE A 3 7.38 8.27 0.31
CA ILE A 3 7.09 6.94 -0.26
C ILE A 3 7.90 5.87 0.48
N SER A 4 9.18 6.12 0.77
CA SER A 4 10.04 5.18 1.51
C SER A 4 9.41 4.74 2.83
N GLN A 5 8.89 5.67 3.62
CA GLN A 5 8.23 5.37 4.91
C GLN A 5 6.99 4.49 4.77
N ILE A 6 6.33 4.50 3.61
CA ILE A 6 5.20 3.61 3.34
C ILE A 6 5.72 2.20 3.07
N LEU A 7 6.78 2.07 2.28
CA LEU A 7 7.39 0.77 1.94
C LEU A 7 8.02 0.12 3.19
N ASP A 8 8.76 0.90 3.98
CA ASP A 8 9.33 0.43 5.27
C ASP A 8 8.23 -0.17 6.17
N LYS A 9 7.05 0.46 6.21
CA LYS A 9 5.90 -0.03 6.99
C LYS A 9 5.28 -1.31 6.43
N VAL A 10 5.38 -1.56 5.12
CA VAL A 10 4.98 -2.84 4.53
C VAL A 10 5.93 -3.93 4.99
N ASP A 11 7.24 -3.67 4.92
CA ASP A 11 8.28 -4.61 5.33
C ASP A 11 8.23 -4.93 6.83
N ASP A 12 8.00 -3.92 7.66
CA ASP A 12 7.82 -4.06 9.12
C ASP A 12 6.49 -4.72 9.52
N SER A 13 5.67 -5.14 8.55
CA SER A 13 4.34 -5.71 8.81
C SER A 13 3.45 -4.78 9.65
N GLN A 14 3.50 -3.48 9.36
CA GLN A 14 2.67 -2.44 9.98
C GLN A 14 1.63 -1.85 9.02
N LEU A 15 1.73 -2.14 7.72
CA LEU A 15 0.81 -1.71 6.69
C LEU A 15 0.34 -2.91 5.87
N TYR A 16 -0.98 -3.12 5.82
CA TYR A 16 -1.57 -4.28 5.15
C TYR A 16 -2.63 -3.86 4.12
N VAL A 17 -2.95 -4.80 3.22
CA VAL A 17 -4.07 -4.69 2.29
C VAL A 17 -5.20 -5.60 2.80
N PRO A 18 -6.42 -5.09 3.05
CA PRO A 18 -7.57 -5.92 3.41
C PRO A 18 -7.95 -6.93 2.30
N ALA A 19 -8.45 -8.11 2.68
CA ALA A 19 -8.81 -9.17 1.73
C ALA A 19 -9.97 -8.79 0.80
N PHE A 20 -10.88 -7.90 1.23
CA PHE A 20 -11.97 -7.41 0.39
C PHE A 20 -11.51 -6.46 -0.74
N GLN A 21 -10.26 -6.01 -0.72
CA GLN A 21 -9.71 -5.18 -1.78
C GLN A 21 -9.54 -5.98 -3.07
N ARG A 22 -9.82 -5.33 -4.20
CA ARG A 22 -9.71 -5.96 -5.52
C ARG A 22 -8.29 -6.44 -5.83
N GLN A 23 -8.19 -7.36 -6.77
CA GLN A 23 -6.90 -7.82 -7.28
C GLN A 23 -6.10 -6.70 -7.93
N TYR A 24 -4.78 -6.88 -7.99
CA TYR A 24 -3.92 -5.97 -8.74
C TYR A 24 -4.23 -6.11 -10.24
N VAL A 25 -4.58 -5.01 -10.89
CA VAL A 25 -5.02 -4.99 -12.30
C VAL A 25 -4.27 -3.97 -13.15
N TRP A 26 -3.34 -3.22 -12.56
CA TRP A 26 -2.52 -2.27 -13.31
C TRP A 26 -1.62 -3.00 -14.31
N LYS A 27 -1.57 -2.47 -15.53
CA LYS A 27 -0.72 -2.94 -16.62
C LYS A 27 0.50 -2.04 -16.69
N ARG A 28 1.51 -2.46 -17.45
CA ARG A 28 2.78 -1.74 -17.63
C ARG A 28 2.59 -0.25 -17.94
N ASP A 29 1.60 0.11 -18.75
CA ASP A 29 1.37 1.52 -19.12
C ASP A 29 0.86 2.37 -17.95
N HIS A 30 0.02 1.81 -17.06
CA HIS A 30 -0.40 2.49 -15.84
C HIS A 30 0.79 2.76 -14.91
N VAL A 31 1.69 1.77 -14.78
CA VAL A 31 2.90 1.90 -13.98
C VAL A 31 3.84 2.95 -14.56
N LYS A 32 4.09 2.91 -15.88
CA LYS A 32 4.89 3.93 -16.58
C LYS A 32 4.33 5.34 -16.38
N ALA A 33 3.01 5.50 -16.47
CA ALA A 33 2.35 6.79 -16.26
C ALA A 33 2.57 7.30 -14.83
N LEU A 34 2.45 6.43 -13.81
CA LEU A 34 2.73 6.80 -12.42
C LEU A 34 4.16 7.29 -12.24
N PHE A 35 5.16 6.55 -12.73
CA PHE A 35 6.56 6.94 -12.60
C PHE A 35 6.89 8.23 -13.36
N ASN A 36 6.33 8.39 -14.56
CA ASN A 36 6.47 9.64 -15.31
C ASN A 36 5.90 10.84 -14.56
N SER A 37 4.75 10.68 -13.88
CA SER A 37 4.21 11.74 -13.02
C SER A 37 5.09 12.01 -11.80
N LEU A 38 5.65 10.98 -11.16
CA LEU A 38 6.55 11.15 -10.01
C LEU A 38 7.83 11.89 -10.38
N ILE A 39 8.47 11.51 -11.49
CA ILE A 39 9.71 12.16 -11.98
C ILE A 39 9.46 13.62 -12.36
N LYS A 40 8.27 13.91 -12.89
CA LYS A 40 7.85 15.28 -13.25
C LYS A 40 7.27 16.07 -12.08
N GLU A 41 7.28 15.51 -10.88
CA GLU A 41 6.72 16.11 -9.66
C GLU A 41 5.24 16.50 -9.78
N TYR A 42 4.50 15.78 -10.62
CA TYR A 42 3.05 15.98 -10.75
C TYR A 42 2.29 15.34 -9.59
N PRO A 43 1.14 15.90 -9.18
CA PRO A 43 0.32 15.30 -8.14
C PRO A 43 -0.11 13.88 -8.51
N THR A 44 0.27 12.90 -7.69
CA THR A 44 -0.09 11.48 -7.89
C THR A 44 -1.25 11.00 -7.01
N GLY A 45 -2.06 11.94 -6.51
CA GLY A 45 -3.19 11.69 -5.61
C GLY A 45 -2.78 11.40 -4.16
N THR A 46 -3.77 11.04 -3.34
CA THR A 46 -3.59 10.73 -1.91
C THR A 46 -3.69 9.23 -1.65
N ILE A 47 -3.28 8.77 -0.48
CA ILE A 47 -3.47 7.40 -0.01
C ILE A 47 -4.36 7.47 1.22
N LEU A 48 -5.41 6.64 1.26
CA LEU A 48 -6.29 6.53 2.41
C LEU A 48 -5.91 5.30 3.23
N THR A 49 -5.64 5.51 4.52
CA THR A 49 -5.33 4.43 5.46
C THR A 49 -6.27 4.41 6.65
N TRP A 50 -6.52 3.22 7.20
CA TRP A 50 -7.27 3.04 8.44
C TRP A 50 -6.40 2.38 9.51
N ASP A 51 -6.28 3.03 10.67
CA ASP A 51 -5.60 2.51 11.86
C ASP A 51 -6.55 1.67 12.71
N THR A 52 -6.18 0.43 13.01
CA THR A 52 -7.00 -0.47 13.84
C THR A 52 -6.15 -1.51 14.58
N ASN A 53 -6.58 -1.92 15.77
CA ASN A 53 -6.05 -3.07 16.51
C ASN A 53 -6.85 -4.36 16.28
N LYS A 54 -7.89 -4.28 15.44
CA LYS A 54 -8.77 -5.38 15.04
C LYS A 54 -8.95 -5.34 13.51
N PRO A 55 -7.89 -5.65 12.75
CA PRO A 55 -8.01 -5.67 11.30
C PRO A 55 -8.97 -6.79 10.85
N PRO A 56 -9.66 -6.59 9.71
CA PRO A 56 -10.41 -7.66 9.06
C PRO A 56 -9.44 -8.70 8.46
N GLU A 57 -9.95 -9.65 7.71
CA GLU A 57 -9.11 -10.57 6.94
C GLU A 57 -8.14 -9.77 6.04
N LEU A 58 -6.89 -10.19 6.05
CA LEU A 58 -5.79 -9.53 5.34
C LEU A 58 -5.43 -10.33 4.10
N LYS A 59 -4.92 -9.64 3.09
CA LYS A 59 -4.47 -10.25 1.86
C LYS A 59 -3.06 -10.81 2.01
N GLY A 60 -2.83 -12.01 1.46
CA GLY A 60 -1.53 -12.69 1.50
C GLY A 60 -1.39 -13.61 2.72
N GLU A 61 -0.16 -14.07 2.96
CA GLU A 61 0.14 -15.03 4.03
C GLU A 61 0.42 -14.37 5.38
N ASN A 62 0.79 -13.08 5.36
CA ASN A 62 1.11 -12.32 6.56
C ASN A 62 -0.14 -12.13 7.42
N LYS A 63 -0.12 -12.71 8.62
CA LYS A 63 -1.18 -12.58 9.62
C LYS A 63 -0.82 -11.48 10.60
N TYR A 64 -1.81 -10.68 10.94
CA TYR A 64 -1.70 -9.70 12.01
C TYR A 64 -1.47 -10.39 13.37
N ASP A 65 -0.43 -9.95 14.08
CA ASP A 65 -0.18 -10.33 15.46
C ASP A 65 -0.66 -9.20 16.40
N LYS A 66 -1.50 -9.54 17.38
CA LYS A 66 -2.00 -8.61 18.40
C LYS A 66 -0.88 -7.89 19.17
N ARG A 67 0.32 -8.47 19.25
CA ARG A 67 1.49 -7.85 19.88
C ARG A 67 1.97 -6.59 19.15
N GLN A 68 1.63 -6.44 17.86
CA GLN A 68 1.98 -5.27 17.05
C GLN A 68 1.15 -4.03 17.41
N GLY A 69 0.04 -4.19 18.13
CA GLY A 69 -0.86 -3.08 18.47
C GLY A 69 -1.65 -2.57 17.27
N ALA A 70 -1.84 -1.27 17.15
CA ALA A 70 -2.58 -0.70 16.02
C ALA A 70 -1.75 -0.80 14.73
N VAL A 71 -2.36 -1.35 13.68
CA VAL A 71 -1.80 -1.47 12.33
C VAL A 71 -2.55 -0.60 11.35
N LYS A 72 -1.89 -0.22 10.23
CA LYS A 72 -2.53 0.49 9.12
C LYS A 72 -3.05 -0.48 8.08
N LEU A 73 -4.22 -0.17 7.54
CA LEU A 73 -4.82 -0.83 6.39
C LEU A 73 -4.93 0.16 5.24
N ILE A 74 -4.53 -0.25 4.03
CA ILE A 74 -4.70 0.54 2.82
C ILE A 74 -6.16 0.42 2.35
N LEU A 75 -6.89 1.53 2.36
CA LEU A 75 -8.27 1.60 1.86
C LEU A 75 -8.36 2.14 0.43
N ASP A 76 -7.48 3.08 0.08
CA ASP A 76 -7.30 3.56 -1.29
C ASP A 76 -5.81 3.70 -1.63
N GLY A 77 -5.48 3.61 -2.93
CA GLY A 77 -4.12 3.75 -3.41
C GLY A 77 -3.33 2.44 -3.48
N GLN A 78 -3.96 1.29 -3.21
CA GLN A 78 -3.35 -0.05 -3.30
C GLN A 78 -2.54 -0.25 -4.58
N GLN A 79 -3.13 -0.01 -5.76
CA GLN A 79 -2.47 -0.27 -7.05
C GLN A 79 -1.19 0.58 -7.21
N ARG A 80 -1.19 1.82 -6.70
CA ARG A 80 -0.02 2.70 -6.73
C ARG A 80 1.08 2.17 -5.82
N ILE A 81 0.74 1.89 -4.55
CA ILE A 81 1.71 1.39 -3.56
C ILE A 81 2.29 0.05 -3.99
N THR A 82 1.45 -0.88 -4.44
CA THR A 82 1.90 -2.18 -4.95
C THR A 82 2.86 -2.03 -6.13
N SER A 83 2.58 -1.11 -7.08
CA SER A 83 3.48 -0.87 -8.21
C SER A 83 4.82 -0.28 -7.78
N LEU A 84 4.82 0.60 -6.78
CA LEU A 84 6.04 1.18 -6.22
C LEU A 84 6.86 0.11 -5.49
N TYR A 85 6.23 -0.71 -4.66
CA TYR A 85 6.86 -1.80 -3.91
C TYR A 85 7.47 -2.88 -4.81
N MET A 86 6.88 -3.14 -5.98
CA MET A 86 7.42 -4.14 -6.92
C MET A 86 8.67 -3.65 -7.69
N ILE A 87 8.94 -2.35 -7.70
CA ILE A 87 9.97 -1.74 -8.55
C ILE A 87 11.12 -1.15 -7.73
N ILE A 88 10.81 -0.57 -6.57
CA ILE A 88 11.77 0.04 -5.64
C ILE A 88 12.19 -1.01 -4.63
#